data_AF-A0A9P0ZTN9-F1
#
_entry.id   AF-A0A9P0ZTN9-F1
#
_cell.length_a   1.000
_cell.length_b   1.000
_cell.length_c   1.000
_cell.angle_alpha   90.00
_cell.angle_beta   90.00
_cell.angle_gamma   90.00
#
_symmetry.space_group_name_H-M   'P 1'
#
loop_
_entity.id
_entity.type
_entity.pdbx_description
1 polymer ?
#
loop_
_entity_poly.entity_id
_entity_poly.type
_entity_poly.pdbx_seq_one_letter_code
_entity_poly.pdbx_strand_id
1 'polypeptide(L)'
;MKYKGGHYKAVKWKRPTGAFKLNSDAKFLPRDVSGGAIMRDENGILVFALAFPIAASSPLEAEIAVALYATKWAISKGFSSFMVEMDAAAAVQYIEDAGVG
;
A
#
# COMPACT_ATOMS: atom_id res chain seq x y z
N MET A 1 -20.93 -7.46 -31.26
CA MET A 1 -19.59 -7.43 -30.65
C MET A 1 -19.54 -8.54 -29.60
N LYS A 2 -18.83 -9.65 -29.86
CA LYS A 2 -18.78 -10.80 -28.95
C LYS A 2 -17.56 -10.66 -28.04
N TYR A 3 -17.76 -10.54 -26.73
CA TYR A 3 -16.69 -10.57 -25.73
C TYR A 3 -16.04 -11.96 -25.76
N LYS A 4 -14.74 -12.05 -26.05
CA LYS A 4 -13.96 -13.28 -25.88
C LYS A 4 -13.61 -13.40 -24.40
N GLY A 5 -14.11 -14.44 -23.74
CA GLY A 5 -13.88 -14.71 -22.32
C GLY A 5 -12.39 -14.93 -22.04
N GLY A 6 -11.77 -13.96 -21.39
CA GLY A 6 -10.46 -14.13 -20.78
C GLY A 6 -10.61 -14.94 -19.49
N HIS A 7 -9.75 -15.94 -19.28
CA HIS A 7 -9.64 -16.62 -18.00
C HIS A 7 -9.02 -15.64 -16.98
N TYR A 8 -9.85 -15.02 -16.14
CA TYR A 8 -9.35 -14.25 -15.01
C TYR A 8 -8.84 -15.21 -13.93
N LYS A 9 -7.53 -15.24 -13.67
CA LYS A 9 -7.00 -15.88 -12.46
C LYS A 9 -7.39 -15.00 -11.28
N ALA A 10 -8.17 -15.54 -10.35
CA ALA A 10 -8.42 -14.88 -9.08
C ALA A 10 -7.08 -14.68 -8.35
N VAL A 11 -6.68 -13.43 -8.18
CA VAL A 11 -5.54 -13.07 -7.32
C VAL A 11 -5.99 -13.31 -5.88
N LYS A 12 -5.42 -14.34 -5.25
CA LYS A 12 -5.64 -14.59 -3.82
C LYS A 12 -4.58 -13.87 -3.03
N TRP A 13 -5.00 -12.88 -2.25
CA TRP A 13 -4.15 -12.27 -1.24
C TRP A 13 -3.70 -13.34 -0.24
N LYS A 14 -2.39 -13.49 -0.06
CA LYS A 14 -1.85 -14.38 0.96
C LYS A 14 -2.06 -13.71 2.32
N ARG A 15 -2.79 -14.39 3.20
CA ARG A 15 -2.91 -13.99 4.61
C ARG A 15 -1.52 -13.74 5.21
N PRO A 16 -1.35 -12.73 6.07
CA PRO A 16 -0.11 -12.56 6.79
C PRO A 16 0.17 -13.78 7.68
N THR A 17 1.45 -14.04 7.95
CA THR A 17 1.84 -15.09 8.90
C THR A 17 2.55 -14.40 10.06
N GLY A 18 1.93 -14.40 11.24
CA GLY A 18 2.53 -13.91 12.49
C GLY A 18 2.83 -12.41 12.56
N ALA A 19 2.27 -11.60 11.66
CA ALA A 19 2.52 -10.16 11.63
C ALA A 19 1.34 -9.38 11.08
N PHE A 20 1.25 -8.12 11.47
CA PHE A 20 0.40 -7.14 10.81
C PHE A 20 0.96 -6.79 9.41
N LYS A 21 0.07 -6.51 8.45
CA LYS A 21 0.45 -6.03 7.11
C LYS A 21 -0.23 -4.72 6.78
N LEU A 22 0.57 -3.73 6.44
CA LEU A 22 0.17 -2.44 5.95
C LEU A 22 0.31 -2.43 4.42
N ASN A 23 -0.81 -2.47 3.70
CA ASN A 23 -0.82 -2.33 2.25
C ASN A 23 -1.18 -0.90 1.90
N SER A 24 -0.42 -0.26 1.02
CA SER A 24 -0.70 1.09 0.52
C SER A 24 -0.72 1.13 -1.00
N ASP A 25 -1.48 2.07 -1.54
CA ASP A 25 -1.58 2.35 -2.97
C ASP A 25 -1.89 3.84 -3.19
N ALA A 26 -1.36 4.41 -4.26
CA ALA A 26 -1.57 5.80 -4.63
C ALA A 26 -2.25 5.96 -5.99
N LYS A 27 -3.27 6.80 -6.02
CA LYS A 27 -3.87 7.30 -7.25
C LYS A 27 -3.20 8.61 -7.62
N PHE A 28 -2.57 8.65 -8.79
CA PHE A 28 -1.97 9.86 -9.35
C PHE A 28 -2.69 10.32 -10.63
N LEU A 29 -3.46 11.40 -10.55
CA LEU A 29 -4.04 12.09 -11.71
C LEU A 29 -3.63 13.58 -11.70
N PRO A 30 -3.62 14.26 -12.87
CA PRO A 30 -3.12 15.64 -12.99
C PRO A 30 -3.77 16.69 -12.08
N ARG A 31 -4.95 16.41 -11.52
CA ARG A 31 -5.71 17.33 -10.63
C ARG A 31 -6.23 16.64 -9.37
N ASP A 32 -5.87 15.39 -9.17
CA ASP A 32 -6.42 14.56 -8.11
C ASP A 32 -5.40 13.49 -7.74
N VAL A 33 -4.64 13.76 -6.68
CA VAL A 33 -3.67 12.82 -6.12
C VAL A 33 -4.16 12.44 -4.73
N SER A 34 -4.34 11.15 -4.52
CA SER A 34 -4.88 10.61 -3.28
C SER A 34 -4.24 9.26 -2.99
N GLY A 35 -4.21 8.89 -1.72
CA GLY A 35 -3.70 7.62 -1.26
C GLY A 35 -4.68 6.87 -0.38
N GLY A 36 -4.48 5.57 -0.31
CA GLY A 36 -5.12 4.73 0.68
C GLY A 36 -4.14 3.75 1.30
N ALA A 37 -4.48 3.30 2.50
CA ALA A 37 -3.78 2.19 3.12
C ALA A 37 -4.73 1.34 3.97
N ILE A 38 -4.49 0.03 4.02
CA ILE A 38 -5.19 -0.89 4.90
C ILE A 38 -4.20 -1.64 5.77
N MET A 39 -4.52 -1.80 7.05
CA MET A 39 -3.79 -2.67 7.96
C MET A 39 -4.60 -3.94 8.20
N ARG A 40 -3.94 -5.09 8.10
CA ARG A 40 -4.53 -6.40 8.34
C ARG A 40 -3.76 -7.15 9.41
N ASP A 41 -4.45 -7.88 10.27
CA ASP A 41 -3.82 -8.80 11.23
C ASP A 41 -3.41 -10.13 10.57
N GLU A 42 -2.81 -11.04 11.34
CA GLU A 42 -2.38 -12.37 10.88
C GLU A 42 -3.51 -13.29 10.38
N ASN A 43 -4.76 -12.99 10.73
CA ASN A 43 -5.94 -13.68 10.26
C ASN A 43 -6.48 -13.05 8.96
N GLY A 44 -5.84 -11.98 8.47
CA GLY A 44 -6.29 -11.19 7.33
C GLY A 44 -7.45 -10.26 7.65
N ILE A 45 -7.77 -10.05 8.93
CA ILE A 45 -8.85 -9.18 9.39
C ILE A 45 -8.39 -7.73 9.30
N LEU A 46 -9.26 -6.87 8.75
CA LEU A 46 -9.02 -5.44 8.68
C LEU A 46 -8.95 -4.84 10.08
N VAL A 47 -7.83 -4.20 10.40
CA VAL A 47 -7.59 -3.48 11.65
C VAL A 47 -7.95 -2.01 11.48
N PHE A 48 -7.49 -1.38 10.39
CA PHE A 48 -7.88 -0.04 10.01
C PHE A 48 -7.76 0.18 8.51
N ALA A 49 -8.44 1.22 8.01
CA ALA A 49 -8.31 1.72 6.64
C ALA A 49 -8.16 3.24 6.65
N LEU A 50 -7.32 3.76 5.76
CA LEU A 50 -7.08 5.17 5.54
C LEU A 50 -7.39 5.51 4.08
N ALA A 51 -7.95 6.70 3.87
CA ALA A 51 -8.05 7.34 2.56
C ALA A 51 -7.85 8.84 2.76
N PHE A 52 -6.94 9.44 1.99
CA PHE A 52 -6.56 10.84 2.19
C PHE A 52 -6.03 11.47 0.90
N PRO A 53 -6.23 12.78 0.68
CA PRO A 53 -5.57 13.50 -0.38
C PRO A 53 -4.08 13.66 -0.07
N ILE A 54 -3.25 13.73 -1.10
CA ILE A 54 -1.82 14.03 -0.97
C ILE A 54 -1.38 15.03 -2.03
N ALA A 55 -0.20 15.62 -1.84
CA ALA A 55 0.52 16.33 -2.88
C ALA A 55 1.70 15.47 -3.34
N ALA A 56 1.83 15.26 -4.65
CA ALA A 56 2.97 14.62 -5.27
C ALA A 56 3.10 15.13 -6.72
N SER A 57 4.31 15.05 -7.27
CA SER A 57 4.64 15.48 -8.63
C SER A 57 4.85 14.31 -9.60
N SER A 58 4.89 13.08 -9.08
CA SER A 58 4.99 11.86 -9.90
C SER A 58 4.26 10.69 -9.26
N PRO A 59 3.90 9.63 -10.03
CA PRO A 59 3.35 8.40 -9.46
C PRO A 59 4.27 7.77 -8.41
N LEU A 60 5.58 7.75 -8.64
CA LEU A 60 6.56 7.19 -7.69
C LEU A 60 6.57 7.97 -6.37
N GLU A 61 6.59 9.31 -6.44
CA GLU A 61 6.51 10.15 -5.25
C GLU A 61 5.19 9.95 -4.51
N ALA A 62 4.08 9.79 -5.23
CA ALA A 62 2.78 9.52 -4.65
C ALA A 62 2.79 8.20 -3.86
N GLU A 63 3.27 7.11 -4.45
CA GLU A 63 3.39 5.79 -3.79
C GLU A 63 4.21 5.88 -2.49
N ILE A 64 5.40 6.48 -2.57
CA ILE A 64 6.29 6.64 -1.42
C ILE A 64 5.63 7.52 -0.34
N ALA A 65 4.97 8.61 -0.72
CA ALA A 65 4.31 9.51 0.21
C ALA A 65 3.16 8.84 0.98
N VAL A 66 2.34 8.02 0.29
CA VAL A 66 1.26 7.27 0.92
C VAL A 66 1.81 6.23 1.89
N ALA A 67 2.81 5.45 1.46
CA ALA A 67 3.45 4.46 2.32
C ALA A 67 4.07 5.09 3.58
N LEU A 68 4.78 6.21 3.42
CA LEU A 68 5.37 6.96 4.53
C LEU A 68 4.32 7.49 5.49
N TYR A 69 3.25 8.10 4.97
CA TYR A 69 2.16 8.63 5.79
C TYR A 69 1.49 7.51 6.59
N ALA A 70 1.10 6.42 5.92
CA ALA A 70 0.41 5.30 6.55
C ALA A 70 1.30 4.61 7.61
N THR A 71 2.60 4.48 7.34
CA THR A 71 3.58 3.91 8.28
C THR A 71 3.71 4.78 9.54
N LYS A 72 3.89 6.10 9.37
CA LYS A 72 3.94 7.05 10.49
C LYS A 72 2.64 7.04 11.30
N TRP A 73 1.51 6.96 10.62
CA TRP A 73 0.21 6.88 11.27
C TRP A 73 0.10 5.60 12.11
N ALA A 74 0.48 4.44 11.56
CA ALA A 74 0.47 3.16 12.29
C ALA A 74 1.35 3.22 13.55
N ILE A 75 2.57 3.73 13.43
CA ILE A 75 3.47 3.93 14.58
C ILE A 75 2.83 4.86 15.62
N SER A 76 2.19 5.95 15.19
CA SER A 76 1.49 6.87 16.09
C SER A 76 0.29 6.23 16.82
N LYS A 77 -0.24 5.12 16.32
CA LYS A 77 -1.29 4.33 16.96
C LYS A 77 -0.76 3.19 17.84
N GLY A 78 0.56 3.07 17.99
CA GLY A 78 1.20 2.07 18.85
C GLY A 78 1.55 0.76 18.14
N PHE A 79 1.42 0.68 16.82
CA PHE A 79 1.92 -0.48 16.08
C PHE A 79 3.45 -0.41 15.99
N SER A 80 4.13 -1.36 16.61
CA SER A 80 5.60 -1.43 16.67
C SER A 80 6.22 -2.47 15.74
N SER A 81 5.42 -3.38 15.18
CA SER A 81 5.89 -4.44 14.28
C SER A 81 4.81 -4.76 13.24
N PHE A 82 5.13 -4.49 11.97
CA PHE A 82 4.28 -4.78 10.81
C PHE A 82 5.13 -4.78 9.54
N MET A 83 4.67 -5.49 8.51
CA MET A 83 5.26 -5.43 7.17
C MET A 83 4.54 -4.39 6.32
N VAL A 84 5.29 -3.61 5.54
CA VAL A 84 4.72 -2.72 4.51
C VAL A 84 4.73 -3.46 3.17
N GLU A 85 3.60 -3.48 2.48
CA GLU A 85 3.45 -4.09 1.15
C GLU A 85 2.96 -3.03 0.16
N MET A 86 3.69 -2.88 -0.94
CA MET A 86 3.38 -1.99 -2.06
C MET A 86 3.42 -2.80 -3.36
N ASP A 87 2.59 -2.48 -4.35
CA ASP A 87 2.63 -3.08 -5.69
C ASP A 87 3.54 -2.30 -6.67
N ALA A 88 4.04 -1.14 -6.24
CA ALA A 88 5.03 -0.34 -6.96
C ALA A 88 6.47 -0.84 -6.71
N ALA A 89 6.94 -1.77 -7.54
CA ALA A 89 8.30 -2.34 -7.44
C ALA A 89 9.42 -1.28 -7.41
N ALA A 90 9.26 -0.18 -8.16
CA ALA A 90 10.22 0.93 -8.15
C ALA A 90 10.26 1.67 -6.80
N ALA A 91 9.13 1.79 -6.11
CA ALA A 91 9.07 2.40 -4.77
C ALA A 91 9.74 1.50 -3.74
N VAL A 92 9.49 0.19 -3.81
CA VAL A 92 10.14 -0.80 -2.93
C VAL A 92 11.66 -0.76 -3.10
N GLN A 93 12.14 -0.83 -4.35
CA GLN A 93 13.58 -0.76 -4.62
C GLN A 93 14.21 0.54 -4.08
N TYR A 94 13.53 1.68 -4.29
CA TYR A 94 14.02 2.96 -3.80
C TYR A 94 14.14 3.01 -2.27
N ILE A 95 13.19 2.41 -1.54
CA ILE A 95 13.21 2.34 -0.08
C ILE A 95 14.32 1.40 0.41
N GLU A 96 14.50 0.26 -0.25
CA GLU A 96 15.57 -0.69 0.07
C GLU A 96 16.96 -0.09 -0.17
N ASP A 97 17.17 0.59 -1.30
CA ASP A 97 18.42 1.26 -1.65
C ASP A 97 18.76 2.41 -0.68
N ALA A 98 17.74 3.06 -0.13
CA ALA A 98 17.91 4.10 0.89
C ALA A 98 18.34 3.56 2.26
N GLY A 99 18.46 2.23 2.43
CA GLY A 99 18.93 1.59 3.66
C GLY A 99 17.89 1.56 4.78
N VAL A 100 16.61 1.60 4.43
CA VAL A 100 15.49 1.65 5.38
C VAL A 100 14.67 0.34 5.43
N GLY A 101 15.22 -0.75 4.89
CA GLY A 101 14.59 -2.08 4.81
C GLY A 101 14.83 -2.95 6.04
#